data_AF-A0A7C1AXK5-F1
#
_entry.id   AF-A0A7C1AXK5-F1
#
_cell.length_a   1.000
_cell.length_b   1.000
_cell.length_c   1.000
_cell.angle_alpha   90.00
_cell.angle_beta   90.00
_cell.angle_gamma   90.00
#
_symmetry.space_group_name_H-M   'P 1'
#
loop_
_entity.id
_entity.type
_entity.pdbx_description
1 polymer ?
#
loop_
_entity_poly.entity_id
_entity_poly.type
_entity_poly.pdbx_seq_one_letter_code
_entity_poly.pdbx_strand_id
1 'polypeptide(L)' 'YKGNFRVVGRSSPNSLYDLKLATYDVRSAFNQSLACGFIELWGLQSRTFNVLRAKLKSIERKLL' A
#
# COMPACT_ATOMS: atom_id res chain seq x y z
N TYR A 1 26.56 -22.08 4.66
CA TYR A 1 27.18 -22.64 3.43
C TYR A 1 28.29 -21.70 2.99
N LYS A 2 29.51 -22.22 2.77
CA LYS A 2 30.71 -21.51 2.27
C LYS A 2 30.78 -20.01 2.66
N GLY A 3 30.87 -19.73 3.97
CA GLY A 3 31.10 -18.38 4.50
C GLY A 3 29.88 -17.44 4.61
N ASN A 4 28.69 -17.85 4.14
CA ASN A 4 27.49 -17.00 4.20
C ASN A 4 26.51 -17.41 5.29
N PHE A 5 25.88 -16.41 5.90
CA PHE A 5 24.75 -16.55 6.82
C PHE A 5 23.44 -16.15 6.15
N ARG A 6 22.38 -16.92 6.39
CA ARG A 6 21.03 -16.64 5.93
C ARG A 6 20.09 -16.80 7.11
N VAL A 7 19.25 -15.79 7.33
CA VAL A 7 18.15 -15.91 8.29
C VAL A 7 17.09 -16.82 7.67
N VAL A 8 16.78 -17.93 8.35
CA VAL A 8 15.77 -18.90 7.91
C VAL A 8 14.47 -18.81 8.72
N GLY A 9 14.48 -18.05 9.81
CA GLY A 9 13.32 -17.86 10.68
C GLY A 9 13.58 -16.84 11.77
N ARG A 10 12.50 -16.31 12.34
CA ARG A 10 12.51 -15.36 13.46
C ARG A 10 11.35 -15.69 14.40
N SER A 11 11.58 -15.54 15.70
CA SER A 11 10.55 -15.56 16.72
C SER A 11 10.87 -14.50 17.78
N SER A 12 9.85 -13.96 18.42
CA SER A 12 9.97 -12.99 19.49
C SER A 12 8.71 -13.02 20.35
N PRO A 13 8.81 -12.96 21.69
CA PRO A 13 7.67 -12.74 22.56
C PRO A 13 6.94 -11.42 22.28
N ASN A 14 7.67 -10.41 21.76
CA ASN A 14 7.15 -9.09 21.42
C ASN A 14 7.04 -8.89 19.89
N SER A 15 6.63 -9.93 19.16
CA SER A 15 6.45 -9.84 17.71
C SER A 15 5.26 -8.94 17.36
N LEU A 16 5.46 -7.98 16.46
CA LEU A 16 4.37 -7.20 15.85
C LEU A 16 3.74 -7.92 14.65
N TYR A 17 4.35 -9.01 14.18
CA TYR A 17 3.74 -9.86 13.16
C TYR A 17 2.60 -10.66 13.77
N ASP A 18 1.40 -10.52 13.19
CA ASP A 18 0.22 -11.31 13.53
C ASP A 18 -0.20 -12.16 12.32
N LEU A 19 -0.07 -13.48 12.48
CA LEU A 19 -0.42 -14.46 11.45
C LEU A 19 -1.90 -14.42 11.09
N LYS A 20 -2.80 -14.11 12.05
CA LYS A 20 -4.25 -14.07 11.79
C LYS A 20 -4.62 -12.94 10.84
N LEU A 21 -3.88 -11.83 10.87
CA LEU A 21 -4.07 -10.70 9.96
C LEU A 21 -3.37 -10.91 8.61
N ALA A 22 -2.21 -11.57 8.60
CA ALA A 22 -1.39 -11.73 7.39
C ALA A 22 -1.82 -12.89 6.48
N THR A 23 -2.58 -13.87 7.01
CA THR A 23 -2.96 -15.06 6.26
C THR A 23 -4.12 -14.84 5.28
N TYR A 24 -4.17 -15.68 4.24
CA TYR A 24 -5.28 -15.79 3.28
C TYR A 24 -6.24 -16.94 3.59
N ASP A 25 -6.04 -17.64 4.69
CA ASP A 25 -6.96 -18.69 5.15
C ASP A 25 -8.37 -18.13 5.38
N VAL A 26 -9.41 -18.97 5.28
CA VAL A 26 -10.81 -18.60 5.55
C VAL A 26 -11.02 -18.08 6.97
N ARG A 27 -10.10 -18.39 7.90
CA ARG A 27 -10.09 -17.89 9.28
C ARG A 27 -9.29 -16.59 9.47
N SER A 28 -8.92 -15.91 8.38
CA SER A 28 -8.22 -14.62 8.45
C SER A 28 -9.06 -13.58 9.20
N ALA A 29 -8.40 -12.82 10.07
CA ALA A 29 -9.01 -11.74 10.85
C ALA A 29 -8.99 -10.39 10.11
N PHE A 30 -8.35 -10.32 8.94
CA PHE A 30 -8.22 -9.07 8.19
C PHE A 30 -9.53 -8.71 7.46
N ASN A 31 -10.12 -7.57 7.84
CA ASN A 31 -11.33 -7.07 7.20
C ASN A 31 -11.01 -6.30 5.90
N GLN A 32 -11.09 -7.01 4.77
CA GLN A 32 -10.79 -6.45 3.45
C GLN A 32 -11.75 -5.33 3.01
N SER A 33 -12.97 -5.25 3.57
CA SER A 33 -13.95 -4.23 3.16
C SER A 33 -13.48 -2.80 3.47
N LEU A 34 -12.64 -2.63 4.50
CA LEU A 34 -12.06 -1.34 4.88
C LEU A 34 -11.02 -0.83 3.87
N ALA A 35 -10.44 -1.73 3.06
CA ALA A 35 -9.40 -1.36 2.10
C ALA A 35 -9.93 -0.43 1.00
N CYS A 36 -11.18 -0.61 0.56
CA CYS A 36 -11.78 0.21 -0.48
C CYS A 36 -11.78 1.71 -0.09
N GLY A 37 -12.27 2.03 1.11
CA GLY A 37 -12.27 3.40 1.61
C GLY A 37 -10.86 3.96 1.84
N PHE A 38 -9.95 3.13 2.37
CA PHE A 38 -8.56 3.53 2.58
C PHE A 38 -7.86 3.89 1.27
N ILE A 39 -7.99 3.06 0.22
CA ILE A 39 -7.33 3.26 -1.07
C ILE A 39 -7.80 4.56 -1.73
N GLU A 40 -9.12 4.81 -1.74
CA GLU A 40 -9.67 6.03 -2.33
C GLU A 40 -9.19 7.28 -1.59
N LEU A 41 -9.25 7.30 -0.25
CA LEU A 41 -8.81 8.45 0.54
C LEU A 41 -7.30 8.68 0.45
N TRP A 42 -6.50 7.62 0.54
CA TRP A 42 -5.04 7.71 0.49
C TRP A 42 -4.55 8.18 -0.89
N GLY A 43 -5.18 7.71 -1.97
CA GLY A 43 -4.84 8.06 -3.34
C GLY A 43 -5.39 9.42 -3.82
N LEU A 44 -6.36 10.01 -3.09
CA LEU A 44 -7.08 11.20 -3.51
C LEU A 44 -6.16 12.38 -3.85
N GLN A 45 -5.16 12.63 -3.00
CA GLN A 45 -4.20 13.74 -3.17
C GLN A 45 -3.43 13.63 -4.51
N SER A 46 -2.89 12.45 -4.80
CA SER A 46 -2.12 12.19 -6.02
C SER A 46 -2.99 12.26 -7.26
N ARG A 47 -4.22 11.71 -7.20
CA ARG A 47 -5.20 11.79 -8.28
C ARG A 47 -5.59 13.24 -8.57
N THR A 48 -5.89 14.02 -7.53
CA THR A 48 -6.29 15.42 -7.64
C THR A 48 -5.17 16.27 -8.24
N PHE A 49 -3.93 16.10 -7.77
CA PHE A 49 -2.78 16.78 -8.33
C PHE A 49 -2.60 16.50 -9.83
N ASN A 50 -2.71 15.23 -10.24
CA ASN A 50 -2.59 14.86 -11.66
C ASN A 50 -3.70 15.49 -12.52
N VAL A 51 -4.93 15.56 -12.01
CA VAL A 51 -6.04 16.24 -12.69
C VAL A 51 -5.74 17.74 -12.86
N LEU A 52 -5.27 18.42 -11.82
CA LEU A 52 -4.92 19.84 -11.88
C LEU A 52 -3.77 20.09 -12.85
N ARG A 53 -2.71 19.28 -12.79
CA ARG A 53 -1.56 19.35 -13.70
C ARG A 53 -1.97 19.17 -15.16
N ALA A 54 -2.86 18.23 -15.46
CA ALA A 54 -3.37 18.01 -16.81
C ALA A 54 -4.19 19.21 -17.32
N LYS A 55 -5.02 19.81 -16.44
CA LYS A 55 -5.78 21.03 -16.76
C LYS A 55 -4.85 22.21 -17.08
N LEU A 56 -3.83 22.45 -16.25
CA LEU A 56 -2.85 23.52 -16.49
C LEU A 56 -2.16 23.36 -17.85
N LYS A 57 -1.65 22.15 -18.15
CA LYS A 57 -1.05 21.85 -19.48
C LYS A 57 -2.02 22.05 -20.65
N SER A 58 -3.32 21.85 -20.44
CA SER A 58 -4.32 22.10 -21.48
C SER A 58 -4.55 23.59 -21.70
N ILE A 59 -4.46 24.41 -20.66
CA ILE A 59 -4.62 25.87 -20.74
C ILE A 59 -3.41 26.48 -21.44
N GLU A 60 -2.20 26.09 -21.04
CA GLU A 60 -0.94 26.53 -21.66
C GLU A 60 -0.93 26.27 -23.17
N ARG A 61 -1.41 25.10 -23.61
CA ARG A 61 -1.50 24.74 -25.04
C ARG A 61 -2.54 25.53 -25.83
N LYS A 62 -3.54 26.13 -25.19
CA LYS A 62 -4.58 26.94 -25.87
C LYS A 62 -4.19 28.41 -25.99
N LEU A 63 -3.21 28.86 -25.21
CA LEU A 63 -2.71 30.23 -25.21
C LEU A 63 -1.59 30.45 -26.25
N LEU A 64 -1.03 29.37 -26.79
CA LEU A 64 -0.12 29.33 -27.93
C LEU A 64 -0.90 29.07 -29.22
#